data_AF-A0A8I1DPU7-F1
#
_entry.id   AF-A0A8I1DPU7-F1
#
_cell.length_a   1.000
_cell.length_b   1.000
_cell.length_c   1.000
_cell.angle_alpha   90.00
_cell.angle_beta   90.00
_cell.angle_gamma   90.00
#
_symmetry.space_group_name_H-M   'P 1'
#
loop_
_entity.id
_entity.type
_entity.pdbx_description
1 polymer ?
#
loop_
_entity_poly.entity_id
_entity_poly.type
_entity_poly.pdbx_seq_one_letter_code
_entity_poly.pdbx_strand_id
1 'polypeptide(L)'
;DRGTEITLHLREGEDDFLNDWRVRSIISKYSDHIALPVEIEKREDVDGETVISWEKINKAQALWTRNKSEIKDDEYNEFYKHIAHDYSDPLTWSHNRVEGKQEYTSLLYIPSQAPWDMWNRDHKHGLKLYVQRVFIMDDAEQFMPNYLRFVRGLVDSNDLPLNVSREILQDSSVTRNLRTALSKRALQMLEKLAKDDAEKYQTFWQQFGLVLKEGPAEDQANQQAI
;
A
#
# COMPACT_ATOMS: atom_id res chain seq x y z
N ASP A 1 10.52 -21.68 20.43
CA ASP A 1 10.90 -20.61 19.48
C ASP A 1 10.15 -19.33 19.76
N ARG A 2 10.71 -18.17 19.39
CA ARG A 2 10.01 -16.87 19.51
C ARG A 2 9.24 -16.62 18.21
N GLY A 3 7.92 -16.46 18.29
CA GLY A 3 7.09 -16.15 17.13
C GLY A 3 5.66 -16.64 17.33
N THR A 4 4.96 -16.82 16.20
CA THR A 4 3.61 -17.37 16.15
C THR A 4 3.61 -18.57 15.22
N GLU A 5 3.09 -19.70 15.68
CA GLU A 5 2.86 -20.91 14.88
C GLU A 5 1.35 -21.06 14.65
N ILE A 6 0.96 -21.19 13.37
CA ILE A 6 -0.43 -21.40 12.98
C ILE A 6 -0.52 -22.73 12.24
N THR A 7 -1.28 -23.68 12.79
CA THR A 7 -1.57 -24.97 12.16
C THR A 7 -3.03 -25.01 11.71
N LEU A 8 -3.27 -25.23 10.41
CA LEU A 8 -4.61 -25.38 9.85
C LEU A 8 -4.93 -26.87 9.66
N HIS A 9 -6.04 -27.32 10.24
CA HIS A 9 -6.62 -28.63 9.93
C HIS A 9 -7.56 -28.48 8.75
N LEU A 10 -7.14 -28.99 7.59
CA LEU A 10 -7.89 -28.89 6.35
C LEU A 10 -9.19 -29.71 6.42
N ARG A 11 -10.24 -29.19 5.78
CA ARG A 11 -11.50 -29.92 5.61
C ARG A 11 -11.32 -31.00 4.54
N GLU A 12 -12.20 -31.99 4.56
CA GLU A 12 -12.28 -32.98 3.49
C GLU A 12 -12.56 -32.29 2.14
N GLY A 13 -11.77 -32.64 1.12
CA GLY A 13 -11.85 -32.04 -0.22
C GLY A 13 -10.92 -30.84 -0.47
N GLU A 14 -10.18 -30.37 0.54
CA GLU A 14 -9.24 -29.24 0.43
C GLU A 14 -7.77 -29.69 0.23
N ASP A 15 -7.56 -30.87 -0.36
CA ASP A 15 -6.24 -31.49 -0.55
C ASP A 15 -5.33 -30.68 -1.50
N ASP A 16 -5.90 -29.73 -2.26
CA ASP A 16 -5.16 -28.77 -3.07
C ASP A 16 -4.12 -27.98 -2.26
N PHE A 17 -4.37 -27.71 -0.98
CA PHE A 17 -3.44 -27.03 -0.08
C PHE A 17 -2.34 -27.95 0.50
N LEU A 18 -2.35 -29.24 0.16
CA LEU A 18 -1.26 -30.18 0.44
C LEU A 18 -0.34 -30.39 -0.77
N ASN A 19 -0.71 -29.85 -1.94
CA ASN A 19 0.08 -29.96 -3.16
C ASN A 19 1.18 -28.88 -3.19
N ASP A 20 2.45 -29.28 -3.21
CA ASP A 20 3.60 -28.35 -3.20
C ASP A 20 3.51 -27.29 -4.29
N TRP A 21 3.21 -27.69 -5.53
CA TRP A 21 3.15 -26.76 -6.66
C TRP A 21 2.05 -25.72 -6.47
N ARG A 22 0.86 -26.16 -6.00
CA ARG A 22 -0.28 -25.29 -5.74
C ARG A 22 0.03 -24.31 -4.60
N VAL A 23 0.55 -24.80 -3.48
CA VAL A 23 0.92 -23.99 -2.33
C VAL A 23 2.01 -22.98 -2.70
N ARG A 24 3.05 -23.42 -3.41
CA ARG A 24 4.12 -22.56 -3.92
C ARG A 24 3.60 -21.47 -4.84
N SER A 25 2.67 -21.80 -5.74
CA SER A 25 2.02 -20.82 -6.63
C SER A 25 1.22 -19.77 -5.84
N ILE A 26 0.47 -20.20 -4.82
CA ILE A 26 -0.28 -19.30 -3.93
C ILE A 26 0.68 -18.40 -3.15
N ILE A 27 1.69 -18.98 -2.50
CA ILE A 27 2.69 -18.23 -1.73
C ILE A 27 3.35 -17.18 -2.62
N SER A 28 3.85 -17.57 -3.79
CA SER A 28 4.50 -16.63 -4.73
C SER A 28 3.56 -15.48 -5.10
N LYS A 29 2.29 -15.79 -5.46
CA LYS A 29 1.30 -14.78 -5.84
C LYS A 29 1.06 -13.73 -4.75
N TYR A 30 0.96 -14.15 -3.49
CA TYR A 30 0.59 -13.27 -2.38
C TYR A 30 1.76 -12.72 -1.56
N SER A 31 3.00 -13.14 -1.83
CA SER A 31 4.18 -12.70 -1.06
C SER A 31 5.24 -11.94 -1.85
N ASP A 32 5.15 -11.87 -3.17
CA ASP A 32 6.13 -11.18 -4.03
C ASP A 32 6.23 -9.67 -3.76
N HIS A 33 5.18 -9.07 -3.19
CA HIS A 33 5.12 -7.67 -2.79
C HIS A 33 5.51 -7.43 -1.32
N ILE A 34 5.81 -8.50 -0.57
CA ILE A 34 6.15 -8.47 0.86
C ILE A 34 7.67 -8.46 1.02
N ALA A 35 8.17 -7.58 1.90
CA ALA A 35 9.60 -7.45 2.17
C ALA A 35 10.17 -8.58 3.06
N LEU A 36 9.32 -9.20 3.88
CA LEU A 36 9.69 -10.34 4.72
C LEU A 36 9.99 -11.57 3.85
N PRO A 37 11.11 -12.28 4.04
CA PRO A 37 11.35 -13.56 3.38
C PRO A 37 10.26 -14.56 3.72
N VAL A 38 9.63 -15.15 2.69
CA VAL A 38 8.66 -16.23 2.85
C VAL A 38 9.30 -17.50 2.32
N GLU A 39 9.45 -18.47 3.21
CA GLU A 39 10.12 -19.73 2.95
C GLU A 39 9.10 -20.88 2.96
N ILE A 40 9.31 -21.88 2.10
CA ILE A 40 8.55 -23.13 2.10
C ILE A 40 9.48 -24.28 2.48
N GLU A 41 8.95 -25.22 3.25
CA GLU A 41 9.67 -26.44 3.58
C GLU A 41 9.89 -27.28 2.32
N LYS A 42 11.12 -27.73 2.10
CA LYS A 42 11.51 -28.63 1.02
C LYS A 42 12.12 -29.88 1.62
N ARG A 43 11.53 -31.03 1.29
CA ARG A 43 12.02 -32.36 1.70
C ARG A 43 12.69 -33.03 0.51
N GLU A 44 13.93 -33.46 0.70
CA GLU A 44 14.70 -34.21 -0.29
C GLU A 44 15.25 -35.48 0.35
N ASP A 45 15.12 -36.61 -0.34
CA ASP A 45 15.77 -37.86 0.09
C ASP A 45 17.17 -37.91 -0.51
N VAL A 46 18.19 -37.83 0.35
CA VAL A 46 19.60 -37.89 -0.01
C VAL A 46 20.23 -39.08 0.72
N ASP A 47 20.77 -40.03 -0.06
CA ASP A 47 21.41 -41.25 0.45
C ASP A 47 20.57 -42.08 1.46
N GLY A 48 19.24 -42.02 1.34
CA GLY A 48 18.30 -42.75 2.20
C GLY A 48 17.90 -42.00 3.48
N GLU A 49 18.37 -40.77 3.67
CA GLU A 49 17.93 -39.87 4.73
C GLU A 49 17.08 -38.72 4.16
N THR A 50 15.94 -38.43 4.79
CA THR A 50 15.11 -37.27 4.44
C THR A 50 15.73 -36.01 5.04
N VAL A 51 16.26 -35.15 4.17
CA VAL A 51 16.78 -33.83 4.52
C VAL A 51 15.67 -32.79 4.40
N ILE A 52 15.45 -32.04 5.48
CA ILE A 52 14.49 -30.92 5.50
C ILE A 52 15.27 -29.62 5.35
N SER A 53 14.91 -28.82 4.35
CA SER A 53 15.48 -27.50 4.09
C SER A 53 14.36 -26.47 3.89
N TRP A 54 14.71 -25.19 3.94
CA TRP A 54 13.78 -24.08 3.73
C TRP A 54 14.20 -23.30 2.49
N GLU A 55 13.28 -23.15 1.54
CA GLU A 55 13.54 -22.46 0.28
C GLU A 55 12.74 -21.14 0.26
N LYS A 56 13.45 -20.02 0.07
CA LYS A 56 12.81 -18.71 -0.09
C LYS A 56 12.07 -18.64 -1.44
N ILE A 57 10.76 -18.37 -1.37
CA ILE A 57 9.89 -18.29 -2.55
C ILE A 57 9.77 -16.86 -3.09
N ASN A 58 9.71 -15.85 -2.20
CA ASN A 58 9.48 -14.48 -2.62
C ASN A 58 10.77 -13.70 -2.90
N LYS A 59 10.61 -12.58 -3.61
CA LYS A 59 11.73 -11.67 -3.91
C LYS A 59 12.28 -10.94 -2.68
N ALA A 60 11.48 -10.83 -1.60
CA ALA A 60 11.81 -10.12 -0.36
C ALA A 60 12.27 -8.66 -0.62
N GLN A 61 11.65 -8.01 -1.60
CA GLN A 61 11.88 -6.60 -1.92
C GLN A 61 10.57 -5.82 -1.76
N ALA A 62 10.64 -4.72 -1.02
CA ALA A 62 9.52 -3.80 -0.89
C ALA A 62 9.07 -3.29 -2.27
N LEU A 63 7.79 -3.47 -2.62
CA LEU A 63 7.29 -3.20 -3.97
C LEU A 63 7.59 -1.78 -4.46
N TRP A 64 7.47 -0.77 -3.58
CA TRP A 64 7.74 0.63 -3.91
C TRP A 64 9.22 0.93 -4.17
N THR A 65 10.13 0.00 -3.90
CA THR A 65 11.57 0.19 -4.16
C THR A 65 11.99 -0.29 -5.55
N ARG A 66 11.13 -1.05 -6.24
CA ARG A 66 11.38 -1.59 -7.59
C ARG A 66 11.08 -0.55 -8.67
N ASN A 67 11.71 -0.70 -9.83
CA ASN A 67 11.42 0.15 -10.99
C ASN A 67 9.98 -0.07 -11.46
N LYS A 68 9.28 1.03 -11.79
CA LYS A 68 7.86 0.95 -12.23
C LYS A 68 7.65 0.04 -13.43
N SER A 69 8.63 -0.04 -14.34
CA SER A 69 8.60 -0.89 -15.54
C SER A 69 8.70 -2.38 -15.25
N GLU A 70 9.14 -2.76 -14.06
CA GLU A 70 9.31 -4.16 -13.63
C GLU A 70 8.17 -4.64 -12.72
N ILE A 71 7.20 -3.77 -12.42
CA ILE A 71 6.07 -4.08 -11.54
C ILE A 71 4.84 -4.22 -12.42
N LYS A 72 4.20 -5.40 -12.35
CA LYS A 72 2.94 -5.65 -13.07
C LYS A 72 1.75 -5.02 -12.34
N ASP A 73 0.69 -4.74 -13.09
CA ASP A 73 -0.56 -4.20 -12.54
C ASP A 73 -1.15 -5.10 -11.42
N ASP A 74 -1.12 -6.42 -11.61
CA ASP A 74 -1.54 -7.37 -10.57
C ASP A 74 -0.73 -7.24 -9.28
N GLU A 75 0.57 -6.93 -9.36
CA GLU A 75 1.41 -6.72 -8.17
C GLU A 75 1.01 -5.43 -7.44
N TYR A 76 0.64 -4.37 -8.17
CA TYR A 76 0.09 -3.16 -7.55
C TYR A 76 -1.26 -3.42 -6.88
N ASN A 77 -2.15 -4.16 -7.54
CA ASN A 77 -3.48 -4.48 -7.01
C ASN A 77 -3.39 -5.33 -5.74
N GLU A 78 -2.57 -6.38 -5.73
CA GLU A 78 -2.38 -7.23 -4.55
C GLU A 78 -1.69 -6.49 -3.40
N PHE A 79 -0.73 -5.61 -3.71
CA PHE A 79 -0.12 -4.76 -2.70
C PHE A 79 -1.11 -3.77 -2.10
N TYR A 80 -2.00 -3.18 -2.91
CA TYR A 80 -3.09 -2.34 -2.41
C TYR A 80 -3.96 -3.10 -1.42
N LYS A 81 -4.46 -4.29 -1.78
CA LYS A 81 -5.29 -5.13 -0.91
C LYS A 81 -4.59 -5.42 0.42
N HIS A 82 -3.30 -5.75 0.35
CA HIS A 82 -2.47 -6.01 1.52
C HIS A 82 -2.39 -4.80 2.47
N ILE A 83 -2.12 -3.60 1.96
CA ILE A 83 -1.92 -2.41 2.80
C ILE A 83 -3.21 -1.72 3.22
N ALA A 84 -4.27 -1.82 2.41
CA ALA A 84 -5.54 -1.14 2.64
C ALA A 84 -6.55 -2.02 3.41
N HIS A 85 -6.25 -3.31 3.58
CA HIS A 85 -7.18 -4.30 4.13
C HIS A 85 -8.51 -4.34 3.37
N ASP A 86 -8.43 -4.19 2.04
CA ASP A 86 -9.55 -4.26 1.11
C ASP A 86 -9.44 -5.55 0.27
N TYR A 87 -10.57 -6.06 -0.20
CA TYR A 87 -10.64 -7.21 -1.11
C TYR A 87 -10.77 -6.78 -2.57
N SER A 88 -11.19 -5.54 -2.83
CA SER A 88 -11.41 -5.01 -4.17
C SER A 88 -10.11 -4.47 -4.77
N ASP A 89 -10.03 -4.41 -6.09
CA ASP A 89 -8.93 -3.73 -6.78
C ASP A 89 -9.09 -2.20 -6.67
N PRO A 90 -7.99 -1.43 -6.65
CA PRO A 90 -8.05 0.03 -6.69
C PRO A 90 -8.50 0.51 -8.08
N LEU A 91 -9.05 1.73 -8.17
CA LEU A 91 -9.37 2.34 -9.47
C LEU A 91 -8.09 2.72 -10.23
N THR A 92 -7.10 3.23 -9.50
CA THR A 92 -5.81 3.68 -10.04
C THR A 92 -4.78 3.85 -8.93
N TRP A 93 -3.52 4.04 -9.33
CA TRP A 93 -2.40 4.30 -8.45
C TRP A 93 -1.40 5.30 -9.03
N SER A 94 -0.58 5.88 -8.15
CA SER A 94 0.53 6.75 -8.50
C SER A 94 1.75 6.34 -7.70
N HIS A 95 2.66 5.64 -8.36
CA HIS A 95 3.98 5.30 -7.82
C HIS A 95 4.97 6.39 -8.25
N ASN A 96 5.67 7.06 -7.34
CA ASN A 96 6.64 8.12 -7.65
C ASN A 96 7.86 8.08 -6.73
N ARG A 97 9.04 8.28 -7.30
CA ARG A 97 10.28 8.53 -6.58
C ARG A 97 10.69 9.98 -6.82
N VAL A 98 10.99 10.70 -5.74
CA VAL A 98 11.37 12.10 -5.75
C VAL A 98 12.74 12.22 -5.11
N GLU A 99 13.64 12.95 -5.77
CA GLU A 99 15.01 13.20 -5.34
C GLU A 99 15.27 14.72 -5.37
N GLY A 100 16.28 15.18 -4.62
CA GLY A 100 16.70 16.58 -4.59
C GLY A 100 16.36 17.27 -3.27
N LYS A 101 15.56 18.35 -3.32
CA LYS A 101 15.23 19.14 -2.11
C LYS A 101 14.44 18.34 -1.07
N GLN A 102 13.67 17.37 -1.53
CA GLN A 102 13.04 16.35 -0.70
C GLN A 102 13.36 15.00 -1.32
N GLU A 103 13.63 14.02 -0.49
CA GLU A 103 13.91 12.66 -0.93
C GLU A 103 12.91 11.68 -0.31
N TYR A 104 12.02 11.18 -1.16
CA TYR A 104 11.00 10.22 -0.76
C TYR A 104 10.48 9.40 -1.94
N THR A 105 9.97 8.22 -1.63
CA THR A 105 9.14 7.43 -2.53
C THR A 105 7.70 7.45 -2.02
N SER A 106 6.73 7.60 -2.92
CA SER A 106 5.31 7.53 -2.61
C SER A 106 4.62 6.53 -3.52
N LEU A 107 3.69 5.78 -2.95
CA LEU A 107 2.81 4.89 -3.70
C LEU A 107 1.40 5.10 -3.16
N LEU A 108 0.61 5.86 -3.93
CA LEU A 108 -0.75 6.26 -3.58
C LEU A 108 -1.76 5.47 -4.42
N TYR A 109 -2.91 5.16 -3.84
CA TYR A 109 -4.02 4.44 -4.45
C TYR A 109 -5.34 5.19 -4.25
N ILE A 110 -6.23 5.04 -5.23
CA ILE A 110 -7.65 5.41 -5.10
C ILE A 110 -8.47 4.12 -4.97
N PRO A 111 -9.12 3.88 -3.82
CA PRO A 111 -10.01 2.73 -3.66
C PRO A 111 -11.16 2.73 -4.68
N SER A 112 -11.69 1.55 -5.02
CA SER A 112 -12.90 1.42 -5.84
C SER A 112 -14.20 1.53 -5.06
N GLN A 113 -14.14 1.37 -3.74
CA GLN A 113 -15.27 1.50 -2.86
C GLN A 113 -14.92 2.34 -1.63
N ALA A 114 -15.86 3.17 -1.19
CA ALA A 114 -15.75 3.88 0.07
C ALA A 114 -15.81 2.89 1.24
N PRO A 115 -14.86 2.93 2.21
CA PRO A 115 -15.00 2.14 3.43
C PRO A 115 -16.25 2.57 4.22
N TRP A 116 -16.88 1.59 4.86
CA TRP A 116 -18.16 1.78 5.56
C TRP A 116 -18.12 2.85 6.67
N ASP A 117 -16.95 3.07 7.26
CA ASP A 117 -16.71 3.98 8.37
C ASP A 117 -16.18 5.35 7.94
N MET A 118 -16.12 5.66 6.64
CA MET A 118 -15.57 6.94 6.13
C MET A 118 -16.20 8.20 6.75
N TRP A 119 -17.48 8.13 7.11
CA TRP A 119 -18.24 9.24 7.67
C TRP A 119 -18.16 9.33 9.19
N ASN A 120 -17.48 8.38 9.83
CA ASN A 120 -17.29 8.39 11.27
C ASN A 120 -16.16 9.34 11.64
N ARG A 121 -16.34 10.12 12.71
CA ARG A 121 -15.33 11.06 13.20
C ARG A 121 -14.01 10.38 13.56
N ASP A 122 -14.10 9.18 14.13
CA ASP A 122 -12.93 8.44 14.62
C ASP A 122 -12.40 7.45 13.56
N HIS A 123 -12.71 7.69 12.26
CA HIS A 123 -12.26 6.86 11.15
C HIS A 123 -10.74 6.88 10.99
N LYS A 124 -10.16 5.67 10.96
CA LYS A 124 -8.73 5.50 10.68
C LYS A 124 -8.46 5.75 9.20
N HIS A 125 -7.66 6.77 8.93
CA HIS A 125 -7.23 7.14 7.60
C HIS A 125 -5.80 7.69 7.63
N GLY A 126 -5.19 7.77 6.45
CA GLY A 126 -3.82 8.23 6.29
C GLY A 126 -2.98 7.23 5.52
N LEU A 127 -1.68 7.54 5.42
CA LEU A 127 -0.71 6.70 4.72
C LEU A 127 0.06 5.82 5.71
N LYS A 128 0.56 4.68 5.24
CA LYS A 128 1.62 3.97 5.95
C LYS A 128 2.91 4.77 5.82
N LEU A 129 3.54 5.09 6.95
CA LEU A 129 4.81 5.80 6.98
C LEU A 129 5.98 4.82 7.09
N TYR A 130 6.89 4.94 6.15
CA TYR A 130 8.22 4.34 6.19
C TYR A 130 9.29 5.43 6.27
N VAL A 131 10.37 5.12 6.96
CA VAL A 131 11.58 5.96 6.99
C VAL A 131 12.75 5.06 6.66
N GLN A 132 13.48 5.39 5.59
CA GLN A 132 14.61 4.58 5.12
C GLN A 132 14.24 3.10 4.96
N ARG A 133 13.06 2.81 4.40
CA ARG A 133 12.47 1.47 4.22
C ARG A 133 12.09 0.74 5.53
N VAL A 134 12.23 1.39 6.68
CA VAL A 134 11.77 0.87 7.98
C VAL A 134 10.34 1.31 8.21
N PHE A 135 9.45 0.37 8.50
CA PHE A 135 8.07 0.69 8.88
C PHE A 135 8.04 1.45 10.20
N ILE A 136 7.32 2.57 10.24
CA ILE A 136 7.20 3.42 11.43
C ILE A 136 5.79 3.36 12.02
N MET A 137 4.77 3.65 11.21
CA MET A 137 3.37 3.66 11.69
C MET A 137 2.36 3.53 10.54
N ASP A 138 1.18 3.01 10.87
CA ASP A 138 -0.02 3.07 10.04
C ASP A 138 -0.80 4.37 10.26
N ASP A 139 -1.75 4.68 9.35
CA ASP A 139 -2.73 5.77 9.49
C ASP A 139 -2.09 7.14 9.80
N ALA A 140 -1.00 7.49 9.11
CA ALA A 140 -0.38 8.81 9.23
C ALA A 140 -1.20 9.85 8.43
N GLU A 141 -2.27 10.33 9.05
CA GLU A 141 -3.18 11.35 8.50
C GLU A 141 -2.46 12.66 8.14
N GLN A 142 -1.32 12.96 8.79
CA GLN A 142 -0.59 14.23 8.62
C GLN A 142 -0.08 14.46 7.18
N PHE A 143 -0.03 13.41 6.36
CA PHE A 143 0.42 13.47 4.97
C PHE A 143 -0.70 13.71 3.95
N MET A 144 -1.97 13.75 4.38
CA MET A 144 -3.10 14.02 3.53
C MET A 144 -4.02 15.08 4.15
N PRO A 145 -4.63 15.97 3.35
CA PRO A 145 -5.70 16.84 3.80
C PRO A 145 -7.01 16.07 3.95
N ASN A 146 -7.96 16.61 4.72
CA ASN A 146 -9.18 15.88 5.07
C ASN A 146 -10.06 15.58 3.86
N TYR A 147 -10.10 16.49 2.88
CA TYR A 147 -10.81 16.27 1.60
C TYR A 147 -10.19 15.16 0.71
N LEU A 148 -9.03 14.61 1.08
CA LEU A 148 -8.39 13.46 0.43
C LEU A 148 -8.26 12.25 1.37
N ARG A 149 -9.03 12.19 2.47
CA ARG A 149 -8.98 11.10 3.46
C ARG A 149 -9.26 9.70 2.89
N PHE A 150 -9.82 9.61 1.68
CA PHE A 150 -10.04 8.33 0.98
C PHE A 150 -8.76 7.75 0.36
N VAL A 151 -7.70 8.55 0.18
CA VAL A 151 -6.45 8.07 -0.39
C VAL A 151 -5.85 7.02 0.53
N ARG A 152 -5.34 5.94 -0.07
CA ARG A 152 -4.59 4.87 0.61
C ARG A 152 -3.21 4.77 0.01
N GLY A 153 -2.27 4.16 0.72
CA GLY A 153 -0.91 4.02 0.22
C GLY A 153 0.14 4.18 1.29
N LEU A 154 1.35 4.49 0.84
CA LEU A 154 2.50 4.72 1.70
C LEU A 154 3.37 5.88 1.20
N VAL A 155 4.17 6.37 2.13
CA VAL A 155 5.32 7.26 1.85
C VAL A 155 6.54 6.71 2.59
N ASP A 156 7.65 6.58 1.87
CA ASP A 156 8.96 6.20 2.38
C ASP A 156 9.89 7.42 2.28
N SER A 157 10.15 8.07 3.40
CA SER A 157 10.91 9.32 3.47
C SER A 157 12.34 9.08 3.94
N ASN A 158 13.32 9.67 3.25
CA ASN A 158 14.71 9.73 3.71
C ASN A 158 14.99 11.00 4.54
N ASP A 159 14.07 11.97 4.54
CA ASP A 159 14.22 13.27 5.20
C ASP A 159 13.67 13.29 6.65
N LEU A 160 12.97 12.22 7.07
CA LEU A 160 12.43 12.09 8.42
C LEU A 160 13.36 11.23 9.29
N PRO A 161 13.49 11.51 10.59
CA PRO A 161 14.28 10.68 11.49
C PRO A 161 13.51 9.41 11.88
N LEU A 162 14.22 8.32 12.17
CA LEU A 162 13.62 7.02 12.55
C LEU A 162 12.79 7.07 13.84
N ASN A 163 13.07 8.02 14.75
CA ASN A 163 12.35 8.20 16.00
C ASN A 163 11.11 9.12 15.86
N VAL A 164 10.62 9.31 14.65
CA VAL A 164 9.47 10.18 14.39
C VAL A 164 8.18 9.61 15.02
N SER A 165 7.46 10.46 15.75
CA SER A 165 6.16 10.17 16.37
C SER A 165 5.05 11.00 15.73
N ARG A 166 3.79 10.70 16.02
CA ARG A 166 2.64 11.49 15.55
C ARG A 166 2.74 12.96 15.96
N GLU A 167 3.21 13.22 17.17
CA GLU A 167 3.44 14.59 17.68
C GLU A 167 4.52 15.31 16.85
N ILE A 168 5.65 14.66 16.61
CA ILE A 168 6.73 15.22 15.77
C ILE A 168 6.22 15.48 14.34
N LEU A 169 5.39 14.60 13.80
CA LEU A 169 4.84 14.78 12.45
C LEU A 169 3.96 16.03 12.33
N GLN A 170 3.14 16.34 13.34
CA GLN A 170 2.23 17.48 13.31
C GLN A 170 2.99 18.82 13.21
N ASP A 171 4.09 18.96 13.93
CA ASP A 171 4.88 20.21 13.97
C ASP A 171 5.99 20.29 12.90
N SER A 172 6.22 19.21 12.17
CA SER A 172 7.31 19.11 11.21
C SER A 172 7.06 19.89 9.91
N SER A 173 8.01 20.76 9.55
CA SER A 173 8.03 21.45 8.26
C SER A 173 8.21 20.47 7.09
N VAL A 174 8.94 19.37 7.29
CA VAL A 174 9.11 18.29 6.30
C VAL A 174 7.76 17.64 6.01
N THR A 175 7.00 17.31 7.06
CA THR A 175 5.65 16.74 6.93
C THR A 175 4.72 17.68 6.18
N ARG A 176 4.72 18.97 6.51
CA ARG A 176 3.88 19.97 5.81
C ARG A 176 4.21 20.07 4.32
N ASN A 177 5.50 20.05 3.97
CA ASN A 177 5.94 20.07 2.58
C ASN A 177 5.55 18.78 1.84
N LEU A 178 5.75 17.61 2.48
CA LEU A 178 5.31 16.32 1.95
C LEU A 178 3.80 16.27 1.74
N ARG A 179 3.00 16.74 2.72
CA ARG A 179 1.53 16.82 2.60
C ARG A 179 1.13 17.60 1.35
N THR A 180 1.70 18.80 1.14
CA THR A 180 1.42 19.62 -0.05
C THR A 180 1.81 18.89 -1.34
N ALA A 181 2.98 18.24 -1.37
CA ALA A 181 3.45 17.53 -2.55
C ALA A 181 2.56 16.31 -2.88
N LEU A 182 2.20 15.52 -1.87
CA LEU A 182 1.33 14.35 -2.00
C LEU A 182 -0.10 14.72 -2.38
N SER A 183 -0.64 15.81 -1.82
CA SER A 183 -1.97 16.34 -2.21
C SER A 183 -2.02 16.67 -3.70
N LYS A 184 -0.99 17.36 -4.21
CA LYS A 184 -0.85 17.64 -5.64
C LYS A 184 -0.74 16.37 -6.46
N ARG A 185 0.00 15.37 -5.99
CA ARG A 185 0.11 14.06 -6.67
C ARG A 185 -1.22 13.31 -6.71
N ALA A 186 -2.00 13.33 -5.65
CA ALA A 186 -3.33 12.74 -5.61
C ALA A 186 -4.28 13.43 -6.60
N LEU A 187 -4.29 14.78 -6.64
CA LEU A 187 -5.12 15.52 -7.60
C LEU A 187 -4.70 15.27 -9.05
N GLN A 188 -3.40 15.24 -9.34
CA GLN A 188 -2.89 14.88 -10.68
C GLN A 188 -3.27 13.45 -11.09
N MET A 189 -3.28 12.52 -10.13
CA MET A 189 -3.72 11.15 -10.37
C MET A 189 -5.22 11.09 -10.69
N LEU A 190 -6.05 11.89 -10.02
CA LEU A 190 -7.48 12.01 -10.31
C LEU A 190 -7.74 12.67 -11.67
N GLU A 191 -7.02 13.74 -12.00
CA GLU A 191 -7.11 14.42 -13.29
C GLU A 191 -6.74 13.47 -14.44
N LYS A 192 -5.69 12.66 -14.26
CA LYS A 192 -5.30 11.63 -15.22
C LYS A 192 -6.39 10.56 -15.35
N LEU A 193 -6.93 10.06 -14.24
CA LEU A 193 -8.02 9.08 -14.25
C LEU A 193 -9.23 9.61 -15.04
N ALA A 194 -9.61 10.87 -14.83
CA ALA A 194 -10.72 11.50 -15.55
C ALA A 194 -10.52 11.56 -17.07
N LYS A 195 -9.27 11.71 -17.52
CA LYS A 195 -8.90 11.78 -18.95
C LYS A 195 -8.79 10.41 -19.60
N ASP A 196 -8.21 9.46 -18.87
CA ASP A 196 -7.85 8.15 -19.42
C ASP A 196 -9.01 7.15 -19.35
N ASP A 197 -9.86 7.22 -18.31
CA ASP A 197 -10.95 6.26 -18.07
C ASP A 197 -12.14 6.93 -17.35
N ALA A 198 -13.08 7.44 -18.14
CA ALA A 198 -14.26 8.13 -17.64
C ALA A 198 -15.20 7.24 -16.82
N GLU A 199 -15.23 5.92 -17.07
CA GLU A 199 -16.09 4.99 -16.35
C GLU A 199 -15.56 4.75 -14.93
N LYS A 200 -14.25 4.52 -14.78
CA LYS A 200 -13.61 4.46 -13.47
C LYS A 200 -13.68 5.79 -12.74
N TYR A 201 -13.53 6.91 -13.44
CA TYR A 201 -13.68 8.22 -12.81
C TYR A 201 -15.12 8.46 -12.32
N GLN A 202 -16.13 8.01 -13.07
CA GLN A 202 -17.52 8.08 -12.63
C GLN A 202 -17.73 7.23 -11.35
N THR A 203 -17.12 6.05 -11.27
CA THR A 203 -17.11 5.22 -10.06
C THR A 203 -16.46 5.96 -8.89
N PHE A 204 -15.29 6.57 -9.10
CA PHE A 204 -14.64 7.44 -8.11
C PHE A 204 -15.59 8.55 -7.61
N TRP A 205 -16.23 9.26 -8.54
CA TRP A 205 -17.11 10.37 -8.18
C TRP A 205 -18.33 9.94 -7.38
N GLN A 206 -18.92 8.79 -7.71
CA GLN A 206 -20.03 8.20 -6.95
C GLN A 206 -19.63 7.85 -5.51
N GLN A 207 -18.42 7.32 -5.31
CA GLN A 207 -17.94 6.88 -4.00
C GLN A 207 -17.42 8.03 -3.13
N PHE A 208 -16.68 8.97 -3.72
CA PHE A 208 -15.88 9.96 -2.98
C PHE A 208 -16.21 11.42 -3.30
N GLY A 209 -17.13 11.69 -4.24
CA GLY A 209 -17.42 13.05 -4.69
C GLY A 209 -17.90 13.99 -3.58
N LEU A 210 -18.62 13.49 -2.58
CA LEU A 210 -19.02 14.28 -1.42
C LEU A 210 -17.82 14.73 -0.57
N VAL A 211 -16.82 13.85 -0.42
CA VAL A 211 -15.58 14.17 0.31
C VAL A 211 -14.72 15.14 -0.48
N LEU A 212 -14.56 14.93 -1.80
CA LEU A 212 -13.76 15.80 -2.65
C LEU A 212 -14.33 17.24 -2.70
N LYS A 213 -15.66 17.39 -2.60
CA LYS A 213 -16.34 18.70 -2.55
C LYS A 213 -16.01 19.55 -1.32
N GLU A 214 -15.41 18.98 -0.29
CA GLU A 214 -14.87 19.73 0.85
C GLU A 214 -13.60 20.52 0.45
N GLY A 215 -12.89 20.03 -0.57
CA GLY A 215 -11.58 20.54 -1.00
C GLY A 215 -11.52 22.02 -1.35
N PRO A 216 -12.45 22.60 -2.15
CA PRO A 216 -12.39 24.02 -2.50
C PRO A 216 -12.50 24.97 -1.29
N ALA A 217 -13.09 24.51 -0.18
CA ALA A 217 -13.19 25.27 1.06
C ALA A 217 -11.95 25.07 1.98
N GLU A 218 -11.30 23.91 1.92
CA GLU A 218 -10.14 23.56 2.76
C GLU A 218 -8.80 24.00 2.13
N ASP A 219 -8.65 23.87 0.81
CA ASP A 219 -7.38 24.08 0.09
C ASP A 219 -7.53 25.06 -1.09
N GLN A 220 -7.44 26.35 -0.77
CA GLN A 220 -7.48 27.41 -1.77
C GLN A 220 -6.31 27.35 -2.77
N ALA A 221 -5.17 26.78 -2.39
CA ALA A 221 -3.99 26.73 -3.26
C ALA A 221 -4.19 25.78 -4.45
N ASN A 222 -5.07 24.79 -4.31
CA ASN A 222 -5.40 23.83 -5.37
C ASN A 222 -6.84 23.97 -5.89
N GLN A 223 -7.56 25.05 -5.54
CA GLN A 223 -8.99 25.25 -5.86
C GLN A 223 -9.33 25.07 -7.35
N GLN A 224 -8.44 25.45 -8.26
CA GLN A 224 -8.68 25.29 -9.71
C GLN A 224 -8.56 23.83 -10.18
N ALA A 225 -7.70 23.04 -9.53
CA ALA A 225 -7.48 21.65 -9.88
C ALA A 225 -8.53 20.70 -9.26
N ILE A 226 -9.13 21.12 -8.14
CA ILE A 226 -10.23 20.45 -7.46
C ILE A 226 -11.54 20.74 -8.19
#